data_AF-A0AB39SED0-F1
#
_entry.id   AF-A0AB39SED0-F1
#
_cell.length_a   1.000
_cell.length_b   1.000
_cell.length_c   1.000
_cell.angle_alpha   90.00
_cell.angle_beta   90.00
_cell.angle_gamma   90.00
#
_symmetry.space_group_name_H-M   'P 1'
#
loop_
_entity.id
_entity.type
_entity.pdbx_description
1 polymer ?
#
loop_
_entity_poly.entity_id
_entity_poly.type
_entity_poly.pdbx_seq_one_letter_code
_entity_poly.pdbx_strand_id
1 'polypeptide(L)'
;MGGESDHTRLDLDVIKEMGTGLANVKKAFDGLEKLSDKYEDDFGDGDLSDKFGDFASNWEISREKLTGEIDALAQIAKAAAKAYEDIDHQLAEAIRGAQDPKKKGD
;
A
#
# COMPACT_ATOMS: atom_id res chain seq x y z
N MET A 1 25.18 15.95 -13.71
CA MET A 1 24.72 15.14 -12.56
C MET A 1 23.18 15.17 -12.45
N GLY A 2 22.44 14.97 -13.56
CA GLY A 2 20.97 15.03 -13.55
C GLY A 2 20.28 13.66 -13.59
N GLY A 3 20.97 12.61 -14.04
CA GLY A 3 20.37 11.27 -14.19
C GLY A 3 20.01 10.62 -12.86
N GLU A 4 20.89 10.69 -11.87
CA GLU A 4 20.71 9.99 -10.58
C GLU A 4 19.58 10.60 -9.72
N SER A 5 19.40 11.92 -9.80
CA SER A 5 18.28 12.64 -9.16
C SER A 5 16.94 12.36 -9.83
N ASP A 6 16.92 12.20 -11.16
CA ASP A 6 15.71 11.86 -11.91
C ASP A 6 15.31 10.39 -11.66
N HIS A 7 16.28 9.48 -11.57
CA HIS A 7 16.04 8.08 -11.19
C HIS A 7 15.45 7.96 -9.78
N THR A 8 16.00 8.69 -8.81
CA THR A 8 15.50 8.66 -7.42
C THR A 8 14.06 9.18 -7.33
N ARG A 9 13.72 10.24 -8.08
CA ARG A 9 12.33 10.75 -8.16
C ARG A 9 11.39 9.73 -8.81
N LEU A 10 11.80 9.10 -9.91
CA LEU A 10 11.02 8.05 -10.58
C LEU A 10 10.74 6.87 -9.64
N ASP A 11 11.75 6.40 -8.90
CA ASP A 11 11.59 5.30 -7.95
C ASP A 11 10.62 5.66 -6.81
N LEU A 12 10.66 6.91 -6.33
CA LEU A 12 9.72 7.44 -5.34
C LEU A 12 8.28 7.46 -5.83
N ASP A 13 8.07 7.89 -7.06
CA ASP A 13 6.74 7.93 -7.68
C ASP A 13 6.20 6.51 -7.87
N VAL A 14 7.03 5.55 -8.30
CA VAL A 14 6.68 4.13 -8.40
C VAL A 14 6.27 3.55 -7.04
N ILE A 15 6.98 3.88 -5.96
CA ILE A 15 6.64 3.41 -4.60
C ILE A 15 5.28 3.97 -4.14
N LYS A 16 4.99 5.25 -4.43
CA LYS A 16 3.69 5.87 -4.12
C LYS A 16 2.54 5.25 -4.92
N GLU A 17 2.76 5.02 -6.21
CA GLU A 17 1.79 4.35 -7.08
C GLU A 17 1.50 2.93 -6.61
N MET A 18 2.55 2.18 -6.23
CA MET A 18 2.39 0.84 -5.65
C MET A 18 1.53 0.88 -4.39
N GLY A 19 1.80 1.79 -3.45
CA GLY A 19 0.98 1.93 -2.23
C GLY A 19 -0.48 2.27 -2.52
N THR A 20 -0.75 3.08 -3.55
CA THR A 20 -2.11 3.43 -3.99
C THR A 20 -2.80 2.25 -4.66
N GLY A 21 -2.12 1.52 -5.54
CA GLY A 21 -2.64 0.32 -6.20
C GLY A 21 -2.99 -0.77 -5.19
N LEU A 22 -2.11 -1.03 -4.23
CA LEU A 22 -2.35 -1.98 -3.14
C LEU A 22 -3.56 -1.61 -2.29
N ALA A 23 -3.71 -0.33 -1.93
CA ALA A 23 -4.88 0.14 -1.19
C ALA A 23 -6.20 -0.04 -1.99
N ASN A 24 -6.16 0.16 -3.30
CA ASN A 24 -7.32 -0.07 -4.17
C ASN A 24 -7.69 -1.55 -4.26
N VAL A 25 -6.68 -2.45 -4.34
CA VAL A 25 -6.90 -3.90 -4.30
C VAL A 25 -7.57 -4.31 -2.99
N LYS A 26 -7.07 -3.83 -1.85
CA LYS A 26 -7.72 -4.06 -0.55
C LYS A 26 -9.18 -3.60 -0.54
N LYS A 27 -9.44 -2.38 -1.00
CA LYS A 27 -10.80 -1.82 -1.05
C LYS A 27 -11.75 -2.66 -1.93
N ALA A 28 -11.24 -3.20 -3.05
CA ALA A 28 -12.02 -4.10 -3.90
C ALA A 28 -12.37 -5.40 -3.17
N PHE A 29 -11.43 -5.99 -2.43
CA PHE A 29 -11.68 -7.18 -1.62
C PHE A 29 -12.63 -6.94 -0.45
N ASP A 30 -12.50 -5.81 0.25
CA ASP A 30 -13.39 -5.40 1.36
C ASP A 30 -14.84 -5.18 0.88
N GLY A 31 -15.04 -4.84 -0.40
CA GLY A 31 -16.36 -4.63 -0.99
C GLY A 31 -17.06 -5.89 -1.50
N LEU A 32 -16.40 -7.06 -1.45
CA LEU A 32 -17.02 -8.32 -1.87
C LEU A 32 -17.88 -8.91 -0.74
N GLU A 33 -19.14 -9.23 -1.04
CA GLU A 33 -20.05 -9.91 -0.11
C GLU A 33 -19.47 -11.24 0.40
N LYS A 34 -19.93 -11.67 1.58
CA LYS A 34 -19.63 -12.99 2.14
C LYS A 34 -20.34 -14.06 1.32
N LEU A 35 -19.62 -15.13 0.96
CA LEU A 35 -20.19 -16.21 0.16
C LEU A 35 -21.22 -17.03 0.94
N SER A 36 -21.02 -17.21 2.25
CA SER A 36 -21.94 -17.93 3.14
C SER A 36 -23.34 -17.31 3.10
N ASP A 37 -23.41 -15.99 3.25
CA ASP A 37 -24.68 -15.26 3.42
C ASP A 37 -25.60 -15.31 2.19
N LYS A 38 -25.09 -15.79 1.04
CA LYS A 38 -25.77 -15.70 -0.25
C LYS A 38 -26.28 -17.01 -0.82
N TYR A 39 -25.67 -18.14 -0.47
CA TYR A 39 -25.92 -19.41 -1.18
C TYR A 39 -26.20 -20.60 -0.26
N GLU A 40 -26.10 -20.46 1.07
CA GLU A 40 -26.22 -21.59 2.01
C GLU A 40 -27.58 -22.32 1.90
N ASP A 41 -28.65 -21.57 1.63
CA ASP A 41 -30.02 -22.08 1.46
C ASP A 41 -30.33 -22.62 0.04
N ASP A 42 -29.46 -22.36 -0.94
CA ASP A 42 -29.73 -22.67 -2.36
C ASP A 42 -29.34 -24.11 -2.75
N PHE A 43 -28.52 -24.79 -1.93
CA PHE A 43 -27.90 -26.06 -2.35
C PHE A 43 -28.83 -27.28 -2.24
N GLY A 44 -29.87 -27.24 -1.40
CA GLY A 44 -30.85 -28.33 -1.23
C GLY A 44 -30.30 -29.66 -0.66
N ASP A 45 -28.98 -29.87 -0.71
CA ASP A 45 -28.23 -30.99 -0.15
C ASP A 45 -27.33 -30.49 1.00
N GLY A 46 -27.42 -31.17 2.15
CA GLY A 46 -26.72 -30.74 3.37
C GLY A 46 -25.21 -30.94 3.31
N ASP A 47 -24.72 -32.02 2.70
CA ASP A 47 -23.27 -32.27 2.61
C ASP A 47 -22.60 -31.27 1.66
N LEU A 48 -23.27 -30.94 0.55
CA LEU A 48 -22.82 -29.87 -0.34
C LEU A 48 -22.81 -28.50 0.33
N SER A 49 -23.85 -28.18 1.12
CA SER A 49 -23.92 -26.92 1.88
C SER A 49 -22.79 -26.81 2.90
N ASP A 50 -22.53 -27.88 3.66
CA ASP A 50 -21.42 -27.94 4.63
C ASP A 50 -20.06 -27.72 3.95
N LYS A 51 -19.80 -28.39 2.81
CA LYS A 51 -18.56 -28.21 2.04
C LYS A 51 -18.41 -26.80 1.49
N PHE A 52 -19.51 -26.19 1.07
CA PHE A 52 -19.51 -24.81 0.61
C PHE A 52 -19.25 -23.83 1.76
N GLY A 53 -19.82 -24.07 2.95
CA GLY A 53 -19.54 -23.31 4.17
C GLY A 53 -18.06 -23.35 4.56
N ASP A 54 -17.44 -24.53 4.55
CA ASP A 54 -16.00 -24.71 4.79
C ASP A 54 -15.15 -23.91 3.79
N PHE A 55 -15.52 -23.95 2.51
CA PHE A 55 -14.85 -23.19 1.47
C PHE A 55 -15.00 -21.68 1.69
N ALA A 56 -16.23 -21.19 1.91
CA ALA A 56 -16.54 -19.79 2.09
C ALA A 56 -15.77 -19.19 3.28
N SER A 57 -15.76 -19.90 4.41
CA SER A 57 -15.03 -19.52 5.63
C SER A 57 -13.52 -19.43 5.39
N ASN A 58 -12.91 -20.47 4.80
CA ASN A 58 -11.47 -20.47 4.50
C ASN A 58 -11.08 -19.37 3.52
N TRP A 59 -11.93 -19.11 2.53
CA TRP A 59 -11.73 -18.04 1.57
C TRP A 59 -11.81 -16.65 2.24
N GLU A 60 -12.76 -16.43 3.15
CA GLU A 60 -12.87 -15.18 3.92
C GLU A 60 -11.62 -14.94 4.76
N ILE A 61 -11.18 -15.93 5.55
CA ILE A 61 -9.97 -15.85 6.37
C ILE A 61 -8.74 -15.55 5.51
N SER A 62 -8.59 -16.25 4.38
CA SER A 62 -7.45 -16.06 3.48
C SER A 62 -7.47 -14.67 2.84
N ARG A 63 -8.64 -14.17 2.48
CA ARG A 63 -8.84 -12.83 1.93
C ARG A 63 -8.49 -11.76 2.95
N GLU A 64 -8.98 -11.86 4.19
CA GLU A 64 -8.66 -10.92 5.27
C GLU A 64 -7.16 -10.86 5.57
N LYS A 65 -6.50 -12.01 5.58
CA LYS A 65 -5.05 -12.07 5.76
C LYS A 65 -4.30 -11.36 4.62
N LEU A 66 -4.68 -11.67 3.37
CA LEU A 66 -4.08 -11.03 2.19
C LEU A 66 -4.28 -9.52 2.19
N THR A 67 -5.49 -9.03 2.50
CA THR A 67 -5.76 -7.59 2.55
C THR A 67 -5.00 -6.90 3.68
N GLY A 68 -4.82 -7.57 4.82
CA GLY A 68 -3.96 -7.08 5.90
C GLY A 68 -2.49 -6.94 5.49
N GLU A 69 -1.93 -7.95 4.81
CA GLU A 69 -0.56 -7.92 4.30
C GLU A 69 -0.36 -6.81 3.25
N ILE A 70 -1.35 -6.64 2.36
CA ILE A 70 -1.38 -5.57 1.34
C ILE A 70 -1.40 -4.18 2.01
N ASP A 71 -2.21 -3.98 3.05
CA ASP A 71 -2.26 -2.70 3.78
C ASP A 71 -0.92 -2.41 4.47
N ALA A 72 -0.34 -3.41 5.14
CA ALA A 72 0.96 -3.26 5.78
C ALA A 72 2.04 -2.84 4.78
N LEU A 73 2.09 -3.47 3.60
CA LEU A 73 3.02 -3.10 2.53
C LEU A 73 2.77 -1.68 2.02
N ALA A 74 1.50 -1.28 1.87
CA ALA A 74 1.15 0.08 1.46
C ALA A 74 1.59 1.13 2.48
N GLN A 75 1.48 0.85 3.79
CA GLN A 75 1.97 1.75 4.85
C GLN A 75 3.49 1.88 4.84
N ILE A 76 4.21 0.77 4.66
CA ILE A 76 5.68 0.76 4.53
C ILE A 76 6.11 1.61 3.34
N ALA A 77 5.48 1.42 2.18
CA ALA A 77 5.78 2.19 0.97
C ALA A 77 5.57 3.70 1.19
N LYS A 78 4.44 4.11 1.81
CA LYS A 78 4.16 5.51 2.14
C LYS A 78 5.18 6.09 3.13
N ALA A 79 5.54 5.33 4.16
CA ALA A 79 6.53 5.75 5.15
C ALA A 79 7.92 5.95 4.53
N ALA A 80 8.34 5.02 3.66
CA ALA A 80 9.59 5.14 2.91
C ALA A 80 9.58 6.38 2.02
N ALA A 81 8.51 6.60 1.25
CA ALA A 81 8.38 7.75 0.37
C ALA A 81 8.50 9.07 1.15
N LYS A 82 7.79 9.18 2.28
CA LYS A 82 7.86 10.35 3.16
C LYS A 82 9.28 10.58 3.71
N ALA A 83 9.94 9.52 4.16
CA ALA A 83 11.30 9.63 4.71
C ALA A 83 12.30 10.16 3.68
N TYR A 84 12.22 9.69 2.43
CA TYR A 84 13.07 10.19 1.35
C TYR A 84 12.77 11.65 0.99
N GLU A 85 11.50 12.07 0.93
CA GLU A 85 11.14 13.48 0.72
C GLU A 85 11.68 14.38 1.83
N ASP A 86 11.55 13.96 3.09
CA ASP A 86 12.03 14.72 4.24
C ASP A 86 13.58 14.85 4.20
N ILE A 87 14.30 13.80 3.77
CA ILE A 87 15.77 13.84 3.57
C ILE A 87 16.16 14.78 2.42
N ASP A 88 15.49 14.67 1.26
CA ASP A 88 15.75 15.55 0.10
C ASP A 88 15.55 17.03 0.47
N HIS A 89 14.49 17.33 1.22
CA HIS A 89 14.21 18.68 1.70
C HIS A 89 15.30 19.21 2.62
N GLN A 90 15.70 18.43 3.63
CA GLN A 90 16.76 18.83 4.57
C GLN A 90 18.10 19.06 3.86
N LEU A 91 18.43 18.21 2.88
CA LEU A 91 19.66 18.35 2.10
C LEU A 91 19.61 19.61 1.22
N ALA A 92 18.48 19.88 0.57
CA ALA A 92 18.28 21.09 -0.22
C ALA A 92 18.38 22.36 0.63
N GLU A 93 17.82 22.37 1.84
CA GLU A 93 17.94 23.49 2.79
C GLU A 93 19.39 23.69 3.24
N ALA A 94 20.12 22.62 3.57
CA ALA A 94 21.52 22.69 3.96
C ALA A 94 22.39 23.27 2.85
N ILE A 95 22.17 22.84 1.59
CA ILE A 95 22.89 23.36 0.42
C ILE A 95 22.59 24.85 0.21
N ARG A 96 21.30 25.25 0.25
CA ARG A 96 20.90 26.66 0.11
C ARG A 96 21.50 27.53 1.21
N GLY A 97 21.47 27.05 2.45
CA GLY A 97 22.06 27.74 3.60
C GLY A 97 23.59 27.88 3.51
N ALA A 98 24.28 26.89 2.93
CA ALA A 98 25.72 26.96 2.69
C ALA A 98 26.10 27.90 1.53
N GLN A 99 25.20 28.13 0.58
CA GLN A 99 25.40 28.99 -0.58
C GLN A 99 25.03 30.46 -0.34
N ASP A 100 24.34 30.79 0.76
CA ASP A 100 23.87 32.14 1.04
C ASP A 100 25.03 33.09 1.45
N PRO A 101 25.44 34.05 0.58
CA PRO A 101 26.63 34.88 0.80
C PRO A 101 26.47 35.88 1.95
N LYS A 102 25.25 36.10 2.47
CA LYS A 102 24.99 37.01 3.60
C LYS A 102 25.48 36.49 4.95
N LYS A 103 25.85 35.20 5.07
CA LYS A 103 26.34 34.61 6.32
C LYS A 103 27.86 34.58 6.45
N LYS A 104 28.60 35.02 5.42
CA LYS A 104 30.07 34.92 5.36
C LYS A 104 30.80 36.23 5.65
N GLY A 105 30.10 37.26 6.14
CA GLY A 105 30.67 38.54 6.50
C GLY A 105 30.02 39.10 7.76
N ASP A 106 30.50 38.63 8.92
CA ASP A 106 30.58 39.36 10.18
C ASP A 106 31.79 38.79 10.96
#